data_AF-A0A818SK81-F1
#
_entry.id   AF-A0A818SK81-F1
#
_cell.length_a   1.000
_cell.length_b   1.000
_cell.length_c   1.000
_cell.angle_alpha   90.00
_cell.angle_beta   90.00
_cell.angle_gamma   90.00
#
_symmetry.space_group_name_H-M   'P 1'
#
loop_
_entity.id
_entity.type
_entity.pdbx_description
1 polymer ?
#
loop_
_entity_poly.entity_id
_entity_poly.type
_entity_poly.pdbx_seq_one_letter_code
_entity_poly.pdbx_strand_id
1 'polypeptide(L)'
;MTEQHQNAIMTFVRRFTFQLANDKYQGNSGIGMSMELPHSPTIMIPHGNNNTSAQLQEICETIDILAGGIGTLNEDIQRLCTESLHIQNVTDSLTKDFTTLQLSVQEQNSFLDGIKPNQEILHQDVASLKQKVEHMKYVSYDGTFIWKITASERQTSIYSPPFYSSPIGYKMRARLYLHGDGNARRTHLLLFFVLMRGEHDGLLKFPFNYKVTFCLYDQTPAQRHIIDSFRPDIKSNSFQRPRSDMNIASGIPKFFPLTMIEQDGNPYVRDDTMFIKIMVDFGDISKTLLPYAVSLNPGLPTYIQQIMIKQEAERRAQQTSTSPDLLRQHTE
;
A
#
# COMPACT_ATOMS: atom_id res chain seq x y z
N MET A 1 8.13 -10.24 20.20
CA MET A 1 7.32 -10.01 21.41
C MET A 1 8.21 -9.34 22.44
N THR A 2 7.82 -8.19 22.96
CA THR A 2 8.62 -7.38 23.89
C THR A 2 8.66 -8.03 25.28
N GLU A 3 9.77 -7.82 26.01
CA GLU A 3 10.04 -8.36 27.36
C GLU A 3 8.92 -8.03 28.38
N GLN A 4 8.19 -6.93 28.15
CA GLN A 4 6.99 -6.55 28.90
C GLN A 4 5.85 -7.57 28.79
N HIS A 5 5.68 -8.24 27.63
CA HIS A 5 4.64 -9.26 27.44
C HIS A 5 4.94 -10.55 28.22
N GLN A 6 6.22 -10.94 28.35
CA GLN A 6 6.61 -12.12 29.13
C GLN A 6 6.48 -11.88 30.65
N ASN A 7 6.80 -10.67 31.12
CA ASN A 7 6.62 -10.31 32.54
C ASN A 7 5.15 -10.21 32.95
N ALA A 8 4.25 -9.77 32.07
CA ALA A 8 2.82 -9.73 32.34
C ALA A 8 2.24 -11.15 32.52
N ILE A 9 2.63 -12.10 31.67
CA ILE A 9 2.18 -13.49 31.74
C ILE A 9 2.70 -14.17 33.01
N MET A 10 3.96 -13.97 33.37
CA MET A 10 4.53 -14.55 34.60
C MET A 10 3.95 -13.95 35.88
N THR A 11 3.55 -12.68 35.85
CA THR A 11 2.85 -12.02 36.98
C THR A 11 1.43 -12.56 37.15
N PHE A 12 0.74 -12.85 36.04
CA PHE A 12 -0.59 -13.45 36.05
C PHE A 12 -0.57 -14.88 36.60
N VAL A 13 0.38 -15.71 36.16
CA VAL A 13 0.54 -17.09 36.64
C VAL A 13 0.89 -17.15 38.13
N ARG A 14 1.72 -16.22 38.64
CA ARG A 14 2.05 -16.12 40.07
C ARG A 14 0.88 -15.65 40.95
N ARG A 15 -0.02 -14.81 40.42
CA ARG A 15 -1.24 -14.40 41.14
C ARG A 15 -2.23 -15.55 41.27
N PHE A 16 -2.35 -16.35 40.22
CA PHE A 16 -3.26 -17.50 40.18
C PHE A 16 -2.81 -18.65 41.11
N THR A 17 -1.51 -18.84 41.28
CA THR A 17 -0.96 -19.85 42.21
C THR A 17 -1.05 -19.44 43.68
N PHE A 18 -1.13 -18.14 43.99
CA PHE A 18 -1.24 -17.67 45.38
C PHE A 18 -2.69 -17.68 45.91
N GLN A 19 -3.69 -17.63 45.01
CA GLN A 19 -5.10 -17.51 45.39
C GLN A 19 -5.77 -18.86 45.71
N LEU A 20 -5.12 -19.98 45.33
CA LEU A 20 -5.56 -21.34 45.67
C LEU A 20 -5.08 -21.81 47.07
N ALA A 21 -4.27 -21.01 47.78
CA ALA A 21 -3.67 -21.41 49.05
C ALA A 21 -4.38 -20.87 50.30
N ASN A 22 -5.39 -19.99 50.19
CA ASN A 22 -5.76 -19.14 51.33
C ASN A 22 -7.22 -19.17 51.85
N ASP A 23 -8.11 -20.02 51.36
CA ASP A 23 -9.47 -20.10 51.92
C ASP A 23 -9.74 -21.41 52.67
N LYS A 24 -9.14 -21.51 53.86
CA LYS A 24 -9.69 -22.30 54.98
C LYS A 24 -10.10 -21.30 56.08
N TYR A 25 -11.26 -21.57 56.68
CA TYR A 25 -11.92 -20.86 57.80
C TYR A 25 -12.87 -19.71 57.43
N GLN A 26 -14.17 -20.00 57.39
CA GLN A 26 -15.11 -19.59 58.44
C GLN A 26 -16.47 -20.28 58.23
N GLY A 27 -16.97 -20.90 59.30
CA GLY A 27 -18.24 -21.62 59.32
C GLY A 27 -19.45 -20.74 59.68
N ASN A 28 -20.53 -21.47 59.98
CA ASN A 28 -21.87 -21.04 60.43
C ASN A 28 -22.83 -20.61 59.31
N SER A 29 -24.10 -21.03 59.25
CA SER A 29 -24.99 -21.69 60.23
C SER A 29 -26.14 -22.40 59.50
N GLY A 30 -26.39 -23.67 59.80
CA GLY A 30 -27.54 -24.43 59.30
C GLY A 30 -28.68 -24.45 60.32
N ILE A 31 -29.87 -24.05 59.88
CA ILE A 31 -31.14 -24.12 60.60
C ILE A 31 -31.53 -25.59 60.75
N GLY A 32 -31.63 -26.07 61.98
CA GLY A 32 -32.14 -27.40 62.30
C GLY A 32 -33.65 -27.47 62.14
N MET A 33 -34.14 -28.44 61.36
CA MET A 33 -35.50 -28.93 61.45
C MET A 33 -35.47 -30.37 61.97
N SER A 34 -35.97 -30.54 63.18
CA SER A 34 -36.25 -31.85 63.79
C SER A 34 -37.40 -32.53 63.05
N MET A 35 -37.26 -33.83 62.78
CA MET A 35 -38.37 -34.67 62.34
C MET A 35 -38.46 -35.85 63.31
N GLU A 36 -39.61 -35.98 63.97
CA GLU A 36 -39.95 -37.00 64.96
C GLU A 36 -39.96 -38.41 64.35
N LEU A 37 -39.48 -39.39 65.12
CA LEU A 37 -39.63 -40.83 64.86
C LEU A 37 -40.90 -41.35 65.57
N PRO A 38 -41.75 -42.16 64.92
CA PRO A 38 -42.85 -42.82 65.59
C PRO A 38 -42.40 -44.14 66.25
N HIS A 39 -43.07 -44.43 67.37
CA HIS A 39 -42.90 -45.59 68.24
C HIS A 39 -42.87 -46.96 67.53
N SER A 40 -42.18 -47.92 68.14
CA SER A 40 -42.52 -49.35 68.01
C SER A 40 -42.37 -50.09 69.33
N PRO A 41 -43.19 -51.13 69.57
CA PRO A 41 -43.46 -51.66 70.90
C PRO A 41 -42.51 -52.78 71.32
N THR A 42 -42.36 -52.91 72.63
CA THR A 42 -41.65 -53.98 73.34
C THR A 42 -42.10 -55.38 72.89
N ILE A 43 -41.15 -56.20 72.41
CA ILE A 43 -41.32 -57.64 72.27
C ILE A 43 -40.37 -58.34 73.26
N MET A 44 -40.95 -59.11 74.16
CA MET A 44 -40.26 -60.03 75.07
C MET A 44 -39.81 -61.29 74.29
N ILE A 45 -38.54 -61.68 74.44
CA ILE A 45 -38.01 -62.95 73.92
C ILE A 45 -37.61 -63.84 75.11
N PRO A 46 -38.08 -65.11 75.21
CA PRO A 46 -37.53 -66.06 76.15
C PRO A 46 -36.35 -66.86 75.55
N HIS A 47 -35.41 -67.23 76.42
CA HIS A 47 -34.12 -67.85 76.15
C HIS A 47 -34.13 -69.17 75.36
N GLY A 48 -33.12 -69.33 74.50
CA GLY A 48 -32.64 -70.63 74.02
C GLY A 48 -31.42 -70.53 73.07
N ASN A 49 -30.30 -71.13 73.50
CA ASN A 49 -29.09 -71.53 72.76
C ASN A 49 -27.90 -70.53 72.68
N ASN A 50 -26.77 -70.89 73.31
CA ASN A 50 -25.58 -70.03 73.48
C ASN A 50 -24.70 -69.90 72.21
N ASN A 51 -24.90 -70.74 71.19
CA ASN A 51 -24.17 -70.64 69.92
C ASN A 51 -24.77 -69.58 68.98
N THR A 52 -26.10 -69.38 69.05
CA THR A 52 -26.82 -68.38 68.26
C THR A 52 -26.63 -66.96 68.79
N SER A 53 -26.38 -66.78 70.10
CA SER A 53 -26.10 -65.48 70.70
C SER A 53 -24.78 -64.87 70.21
N ALA A 54 -23.72 -65.69 70.07
CA ALA A 54 -22.42 -65.21 69.59
C ALA A 54 -22.45 -64.86 68.09
N GLN A 55 -23.18 -65.66 67.29
CA GLN A 55 -23.42 -65.37 65.87
C GLN A 55 -24.25 -64.10 65.66
N LEU A 56 -25.26 -63.87 66.50
CA LEU A 56 -26.05 -62.64 66.46
C LEU A 56 -25.23 -61.41 66.84
N GLN A 57 -24.30 -61.53 67.80
CA GLN A 57 -23.38 -60.46 68.18
C GLN A 57 -22.44 -60.08 67.02
N GLU A 58 -21.85 -61.07 66.33
CA GLU A 58 -20.98 -60.87 65.16
C GLU A 58 -21.75 -60.25 63.98
N ILE A 59 -23.00 -60.66 63.78
CA ILE A 59 -23.91 -60.05 62.80
C ILE A 59 -24.20 -58.59 63.16
N CYS A 60 -24.46 -58.27 64.43
CA CYS A 60 -24.67 -56.90 64.88
C CYS A 60 -23.43 -56.02 64.68
N GLU A 61 -22.23 -56.51 65.01
CA GLU A 61 -20.98 -55.77 64.74
C GLU A 61 -20.76 -55.54 63.23
N THR A 62 -21.08 -56.54 62.40
CA THR A 62 -21.01 -56.40 60.94
C THR A 62 -22.01 -55.36 60.42
N ILE A 63 -23.23 -55.33 60.98
CA ILE A 63 -24.25 -54.33 60.67
C ILE A 63 -23.81 -52.94 61.08
N ASP A 64 -23.18 -52.77 62.25
CA ASP A 64 -22.69 -51.48 62.74
C ASP A 64 -21.53 -50.95 61.86
N ILE A 65 -20.61 -51.83 61.45
CA ILE A 65 -19.54 -51.48 60.49
C ILE A 65 -20.14 -51.08 59.14
N LEU A 66 -21.12 -51.83 58.63
CA LEU A 66 -21.81 -51.51 57.38
C LEU A 66 -22.57 -50.17 57.49
N ALA A 67 -23.25 -49.91 58.60
CA ALA A 67 -23.95 -48.66 58.86
C ALA A 67 -22.97 -47.47 58.92
N GLY A 68 -21.82 -47.62 59.56
CA GLY A 68 -20.74 -46.62 59.57
C GLY A 68 -20.13 -46.38 58.18
N GLY A 69 -19.94 -47.45 57.40
CA GLY A 69 -19.50 -47.38 56.00
C GLY A 69 -20.51 -46.63 55.11
N ILE A 70 -21.80 -46.87 55.30
CA ILE A 70 -22.87 -46.13 54.60
C ILE A 70 -22.88 -44.65 55.02
N GLY A 71 -22.67 -44.35 56.31
CA GLY A 71 -22.60 -42.98 56.81
C GLY A 71 -21.47 -42.17 56.18
N THR A 72 -20.25 -42.73 56.16
CA THR A 72 -19.08 -42.11 55.52
C THR A 72 -19.25 -41.94 54.01
N LEU A 73 -19.79 -42.94 53.31
CA LEU A 73 -20.13 -42.82 51.88
C LEU A 73 -21.15 -41.71 51.61
N ASN A 74 -22.15 -41.53 52.49
CA ASN A 74 -23.13 -40.46 52.36
C ASN A 74 -22.51 -39.07 52.55
N GLU A 75 -21.57 -38.92 53.49
CA GLU A 75 -20.80 -37.68 53.66
C GLU A 75 -19.93 -37.37 52.42
N ASP A 76 -19.28 -38.39 51.85
CA ASP A 76 -18.49 -38.26 50.62
C ASP A 76 -19.37 -37.87 49.43
N ILE A 77 -20.58 -38.44 49.31
CA ILE A 77 -21.57 -38.06 48.28
C ILE A 77 -21.96 -36.58 48.43
N GLN A 78 -22.27 -36.13 49.65
CA GLN A 78 -22.63 -34.72 49.89
C GLN A 78 -21.49 -33.77 49.55
N ARG A 79 -20.25 -34.15 49.90
CA ARG A 79 -19.05 -33.39 49.56
C ARG A 79 -18.85 -33.33 48.05
N LEU A 80 -18.94 -34.46 47.35
CA LEU A 80 -18.84 -34.54 45.89
C LEU A 80 -19.93 -33.72 45.19
N CYS A 81 -21.16 -33.73 45.70
CA CYS A 81 -22.24 -32.89 45.17
C CYS A 81 -21.90 -31.40 45.31
N THR A 82 -21.31 -30.99 46.42
CA THR A 82 -20.91 -29.59 46.66
C THR A 82 -19.75 -29.17 45.74
N GLU A 83 -18.74 -30.03 45.59
CA GLU A 83 -17.62 -29.81 44.66
C GLU A 83 -18.13 -29.74 43.20
N SER A 84 -19.06 -30.60 42.80
CA SER A 84 -19.68 -30.59 41.47
C SER A 84 -20.44 -29.30 41.19
N LEU A 85 -21.19 -28.79 42.18
CA LEU A 85 -21.88 -27.50 42.09
C LEU A 85 -20.89 -26.34 41.95
N HIS A 86 -19.79 -26.37 42.68
CA HIS A 86 -18.74 -25.36 42.58
C HIS A 86 -18.08 -25.35 41.20
N ILE A 87 -17.72 -26.53 40.68
CA ILE A 87 -17.13 -26.68 39.34
C ILE A 87 -18.11 -26.18 38.26
N GLN A 88 -19.41 -26.46 38.40
CA GLN A 88 -20.43 -25.97 37.48
C GLN A 88 -20.48 -24.44 37.46
N ASN A 89 -20.48 -23.79 38.63
CA ASN A 89 -20.49 -22.33 38.72
C ASN A 89 -19.24 -21.70 38.09
N VAL A 90 -18.06 -22.30 38.31
CA VAL A 90 -16.81 -21.84 37.70
C VAL A 90 -16.87 -22.02 36.17
N THR A 91 -17.42 -23.14 35.70
CA THR A 91 -17.58 -23.41 34.26
C THR A 91 -18.53 -22.40 33.61
N ASP A 92 -19.64 -22.08 34.26
CA ASP A 92 -20.61 -21.08 33.78
C ASP A 92 -19.99 -19.67 33.75
N SER A 93 -19.21 -19.32 34.77
CA SER A 93 -18.46 -18.05 34.81
C SER A 93 -17.45 -17.97 33.67
N LEU A 94 -16.64 -19.02 33.49
CA LEU A 94 -15.64 -19.08 32.44
C LEU A 94 -16.26 -19.04 31.04
N THR A 95 -17.43 -19.65 30.88
CA THR A 95 -18.20 -19.60 29.61
C THR A 95 -18.65 -18.18 29.31
N LYS A 96 -19.14 -17.42 30.31
CA LYS A 96 -19.50 -16.00 30.13
C LYS A 96 -18.28 -15.17 29.75
N ASP A 97 -17.16 -15.36 30.42
CA ASP A 97 -15.91 -14.65 30.10
C ASP A 97 -15.45 -14.96 28.68
N PHE A 98 -15.51 -16.24 28.28
CA PHE A 98 -15.17 -16.68 26.93
C PHE A 98 -16.06 -16.02 25.87
N THR A 99 -17.38 -15.98 26.07
CA THR A 99 -18.31 -15.32 25.13
C THR A 99 -18.06 -13.81 25.04
N THR A 100 -17.73 -13.16 26.16
CA THR A 100 -17.40 -11.73 26.18
C THR A 100 -16.12 -11.45 25.41
N LEU A 101 -15.08 -12.28 25.60
CA LEU A 101 -13.83 -12.17 24.87
C LEU A 101 -14.04 -12.41 23.37
N GLN A 102 -14.87 -13.39 23.01
CA GLN A 102 -15.21 -13.70 21.63
C GLN A 102 -15.87 -12.51 20.92
N LEU A 103 -16.83 -11.84 21.58
CA LEU A 103 -17.46 -10.63 21.06
C LEU A 103 -16.45 -9.49 20.90
N SER A 104 -15.58 -9.28 21.88
CA SER A 104 -14.54 -8.24 21.81
C SER A 104 -13.57 -8.47 20.63
N VAL A 105 -13.15 -9.71 20.41
CA VAL A 105 -12.31 -10.08 19.26
C VAL A 105 -13.05 -9.87 17.94
N GLN A 106 -14.35 -10.18 17.88
CA GLN A 106 -15.17 -9.97 16.68
C GLN A 106 -15.32 -8.48 16.35
N GLU A 107 -15.53 -7.63 17.35
CA GLU A 107 -15.58 -6.16 17.19
C GLU A 107 -14.23 -5.58 16.75
N GLN A 108 -13.13 -6.05 17.31
CA GLN A 108 -11.80 -5.63 16.86
C GLN A 108 -11.53 -6.04 15.41
N ASN A 109 -11.93 -7.25 15.01
CA ASN A 109 -11.78 -7.71 13.63
C ASN A 109 -12.63 -6.89 12.65
N SER A 110 -13.89 -6.57 13.00
CA SER A 110 -14.74 -5.73 12.15
C SER A 110 -14.20 -4.30 12.00
N PHE A 111 -13.62 -3.75 13.08
CA PHE A 111 -12.92 -2.47 13.04
C PHE A 111 -11.68 -2.51 12.12
N LEU A 112 -10.86 -3.55 12.24
CA LEU A 112 -9.69 -3.76 11.38
C LEU A 112 -10.09 -3.89 9.91
N ASP A 113 -11.16 -4.64 9.62
CA ASP A 113 -11.70 -4.79 8.26
C ASP A 113 -12.18 -3.45 7.68
N GLY A 114 -12.70 -2.54 8.51
CA GLY A 114 -13.03 -1.17 8.12
C GLY A 114 -11.81 -0.30 7.78
N ILE A 115 -10.64 -0.55 8.41
CA ILE A 115 -9.42 0.24 8.18
C ILE A 115 -8.65 -0.25 6.95
N LYS A 116 -8.63 -1.56 6.68
CA LYS A 116 -7.90 -2.17 5.55
C LYS A 116 -8.08 -1.46 4.20
N PRO A 117 -9.30 -1.14 3.73
CA PRO A 117 -9.48 -0.47 2.43
C PRO A 117 -8.85 0.92 2.40
N ASN A 118 -8.97 1.69 3.49
CA ASN A 118 -8.35 3.02 3.58
C ASN A 118 -6.82 2.92 3.55
N GLN A 119 -6.26 1.92 4.24
CA GLN A 119 -4.82 1.66 4.20
C GLN A 119 -4.36 1.28 2.79
N GLU A 120 -5.11 0.47 2.05
CA GLU A 120 -4.79 0.09 0.67
C GLU A 120 -4.83 1.29 -0.29
N ILE A 121 -5.87 2.14 -0.17
CA ILE A 121 -5.96 3.40 -0.93
C ILE A 121 -4.74 4.29 -0.63
N LEU A 122 -4.39 4.46 0.65
CA LEU A 122 -3.23 5.25 1.05
C LEU A 122 -1.92 4.68 0.49
N HIS A 123 -1.73 3.36 0.49
CA HIS A 123 -0.55 2.73 -0.13
C HIS A 123 -0.50 3.00 -1.63
N GLN A 124 -1.64 2.92 -2.32
CA GLN A 124 -1.74 3.22 -3.74
C GLN A 124 -1.44 4.69 -4.05
N ASP A 125 -1.95 5.62 -3.25
CA ASP A 125 -1.68 7.05 -3.37
C ASP A 125 -0.22 7.38 -3.11
N VAL A 126 0.40 6.77 -2.09
CA VAL A 126 1.83 6.92 -1.81
C VAL A 126 2.67 6.38 -2.97
N ALA A 127 2.31 5.24 -3.56
CA ALA A 127 3.00 4.72 -4.74
C ALA A 127 2.89 5.66 -5.95
N SER A 128 1.69 6.18 -6.21
CA SER A 128 1.41 7.16 -7.26
C SER A 128 2.19 8.47 -7.07
N LEU A 129 2.24 8.99 -5.83
CA LEU A 129 3.00 10.19 -5.49
C LEU A 129 4.50 9.98 -5.64
N LYS A 130 5.04 8.85 -5.18
CA LYS A 130 6.45 8.50 -5.38
C LYS A 130 6.82 8.51 -6.86
N GLN A 131 5.99 7.91 -7.71
CA GLN A 131 6.19 7.92 -9.16
C GLN A 131 6.14 9.34 -9.74
N LYS A 132 5.18 10.17 -9.32
CA LYS A 132 5.09 11.58 -9.76
C LYS A 132 6.32 12.39 -9.35
N VAL A 133 6.81 12.21 -8.13
CA VAL A 133 8.02 12.88 -7.62
C VAL A 133 9.27 12.42 -8.39
N GLU A 134 9.37 11.14 -8.72
CA GLU A 134 10.45 10.63 -9.55
C GLU A 134 10.42 11.24 -10.96
N HIS A 135 9.24 11.33 -11.57
CA HIS A 135 9.07 11.97 -12.87
C HIS A 135 9.45 13.47 -12.85
N MET A 136 9.14 14.19 -11.76
CA MET A 136 9.48 15.61 -11.61
C MET A 136 10.98 15.90 -11.73
N LYS A 137 11.85 14.95 -11.37
CA LYS A 137 13.32 15.13 -11.45
C LYS A 137 13.81 15.36 -12.87
N TYR A 138 13.04 14.93 -13.88
CA TYR A 138 13.44 14.94 -15.28
C TYR A 138 12.54 15.83 -16.14
N VAL A 139 11.64 16.62 -15.52
CA VAL A 139 10.76 17.54 -16.25
C VAL A 139 11.60 18.67 -16.85
N SER A 140 11.43 18.88 -18.14
CA SER A 140 12.04 19.99 -18.86
C SER A 140 10.99 21.00 -19.35
N TYR A 141 11.40 22.25 -19.47
CA TYR A 141 10.58 23.39 -19.85
C TYR A 141 11.20 24.19 -21.01
N ASP A 142 11.99 23.55 -21.86
CA ASP A 142 12.68 24.21 -22.97
C ASP A 142 12.41 23.53 -24.33
N GLY A 143 11.39 22.67 -24.39
CA GLY A 143 11.07 21.88 -25.58
C GLY A 143 11.99 20.69 -25.83
N THR A 144 12.94 20.42 -24.93
CA THR A 144 13.87 19.29 -25.02
C THR A 144 13.59 18.31 -23.89
N PHE A 145 13.66 17.01 -24.15
CA PHE A 145 13.51 15.98 -23.12
C PHE A 145 14.43 14.80 -23.41
N ILE A 146 15.09 14.25 -22.39
CA ILE A 146 15.89 13.03 -22.49
C ILE A 146 15.19 11.94 -21.70
N TRP A 147 14.78 10.90 -22.41
CA TRP A 147 14.10 9.75 -21.86
C TRP A 147 15.08 8.61 -21.61
N LYS A 148 15.35 8.31 -20.34
CA LYS A 148 15.98 7.06 -19.93
C LYS A 148 14.93 5.95 -19.91
N ILE A 149 15.14 4.90 -20.69
CA ILE A 149 14.24 3.75 -20.80
C ILE A 149 15.00 2.53 -20.32
N THR A 150 14.56 1.95 -19.21
CA THR A 150 15.01 0.63 -18.75
C THR A 150 14.04 -0.41 -19.31
N ALA A 151 14.52 -1.33 -20.15
CA ALA A 151 13.67 -2.30 -20.82
C ALA A 151 12.96 -3.19 -19.78
N SER A 152 11.63 -3.19 -19.79
CA SER A 152 10.82 -4.14 -19.04
C SER A 152 10.10 -5.02 -20.05
N GLU A 153 10.36 -6.33 -20.03
CA GLU A 153 9.86 -7.31 -21.00
C GLU A 153 8.33 -7.39 -21.09
N ARG A 154 7.61 -6.83 -20.12
CA ARG A 154 6.16 -7.05 -19.95
C ARG A 154 5.26 -6.03 -20.66
N GLN A 155 5.77 -4.90 -21.12
CA GLN A 155 4.93 -3.81 -21.67
C GLN A 155 5.03 -3.73 -23.20
N THR A 156 3.88 -3.73 -23.88
CA THR A 156 3.77 -3.57 -25.34
C THR A 156 4.12 -2.16 -25.80
N SER A 157 3.79 -1.15 -24.98
CA SER A 157 4.15 0.24 -25.21
C SER A 157 4.39 0.96 -23.88
N ILE A 158 5.34 1.89 -23.87
CA ILE A 158 5.70 2.68 -22.69
C ILE A 158 5.49 4.16 -23.01
N TYR A 159 5.06 4.93 -22.02
CA TYR A 159 4.97 6.38 -22.12
C TYR A 159 6.10 7.05 -21.36
N SER A 160 6.64 8.12 -21.93
CA SER A 160 7.57 8.97 -21.20
C SER A 160 6.84 9.79 -20.13
N PRO A 161 7.57 10.26 -19.11
CA PRO A 161 7.17 11.43 -18.35
C PRO A 161 6.84 12.62 -19.27
N PRO A 162 5.94 13.53 -18.84
CA PRO A 162 5.64 14.73 -19.60
C PRO A 162 6.81 15.73 -19.56
N PHE A 163 6.96 16.49 -20.64
CA PHE A 163 7.86 17.63 -20.75
C PHE A 163 7.13 18.79 -21.42
N TYR A 164 7.72 19.98 -21.34
CA TYR A 164 7.05 21.22 -21.69
C TYR A 164 7.91 22.08 -22.62
N SER A 165 7.26 22.91 -23.43
CA SER A 165 7.96 23.91 -24.24
C SER A 165 8.44 25.11 -23.42
N SER A 166 7.72 25.42 -22.34
CA SER A 166 7.99 26.48 -21.35
C SER A 166 7.13 26.24 -20.11
N PRO A 167 7.35 26.92 -18.97
CA PRO A 167 6.52 26.76 -17.76
C PRO A 167 5.01 26.96 -18.00
N ILE A 168 4.65 27.79 -18.97
CA ILE A 168 3.26 28.08 -19.38
C ILE A 168 2.97 27.58 -20.81
N GLY A 169 3.79 26.65 -21.31
CA GLY A 169 3.79 26.21 -22.70
C GLY A 169 3.02 24.92 -22.96
N TYR A 170 3.25 24.34 -24.13
CA TYR A 170 2.65 23.05 -24.52
C TYR A 170 3.12 21.94 -23.60
N LYS A 171 2.19 21.08 -23.15
CA LYS A 171 2.49 19.84 -22.43
C LYS A 171 2.57 18.69 -23.42
N MET A 172 3.66 17.93 -23.38
CA MET A 172 3.99 16.95 -24.40
C MET A 172 4.58 15.69 -23.75
N ARG A 173 4.49 14.55 -24.45
CA ARG A 173 5.22 13.32 -24.08
C ARG A 173 5.48 12.44 -25.29
N ALA A 174 6.20 11.35 -25.10
CA ALA A 174 6.35 10.30 -26.11
C ALA A 174 5.66 8.99 -25.71
N ARG A 175 5.39 8.19 -26.74
CA ARG A 175 5.00 6.78 -26.63
C ARG A 175 5.93 5.94 -27.48
N LEU A 176 6.53 4.92 -26.88
CA LEU A 176 7.43 3.98 -27.53
C LEU A 176 6.78 2.59 -27.57
N TYR A 177 6.81 1.93 -28.73
CA TYR A 177 6.44 0.53 -28.87
C TYR A 177 7.71 -0.28 -29.09
N LEU A 178 8.08 -1.07 -28.08
CA LEU A 178 9.33 -1.85 -28.07
C LEU A 178 9.33 -3.03 -29.04
N HIS A 179 8.16 -3.54 -29.41
CA HIS A 179 8.02 -4.75 -30.24
C HIS A 179 7.29 -4.50 -31.55
N GLY A 180 7.23 -3.25 -31.99
CA GLY A 180 6.43 -2.89 -33.14
C GLY A 180 4.93 -2.79 -32.85
N ASP A 181 4.19 -2.18 -33.77
CA ASP A 181 2.73 -2.29 -33.83
C ASP A 181 2.27 -2.33 -35.31
N GLY A 182 1.09 -2.89 -35.56
CA GLY A 182 0.51 -3.02 -36.91
C GLY A 182 1.47 -3.63 -37.93
N ASN A 183 1.69 -2.93 -39.05
CA ASN A 183 2.57 -3.37 -40.15
C ASN A 183 4.07 -3.38 -39.81
N ALA A 184 4.46 -2.82 -38.66
CA ALA A 184 5.84 -2.81 -38.16
C ALA A 184 6.06 -3.76 -36.99
N ARG A 185 5.03 -4.55 -36.62
CA ARG A 185 5.09 -5.54 -35.53
C ARG A 185 6.29 -6.47 -35.69
N ARG A 186 7.08 -6.62 -34.63
CA ARG A 186 8.31 -7.43 -34.53
C ARG A 186 9.39 -7.10 -35.57
N THR A 187 9.34 -5.95 -36.22
CA THR A 187 10.38 -5.53 -37.17
C THR A 187 11.07 -4.23 -36.77
N HIS A 188 10.33 -3.27 -36.24
CA HIS A 188 10.86 -1.95 -35.88
C HIS A 188 10.32 -1.49 -34.53
N LEU A 189 11.10 -0.64 -33.86
CA LEU A 189 10.61 0.27 -32.84
C LEU A 189 9.75 1.36 -33.48
N LEU A 190 8.66 1.71 -32.80
CA LEU A 190 7.83 2.85 -33.19
C LEU A 190 7.91 3.90 -32.10
N LEU A 191 8.22 5.13 -32.51
CA LEU A 191 8.33 6.27 -31.61
C LEU A 191 7.34 7.35 -32.02
N PHE A 192 6.46 7.69 -31.10
CA PHE A 192 5.39 8.64 -31.32
C PHE A 192 5.45 9.80 -30.33
N PHE A 193 5.12 10.98 -30.83
CA PHE A 193 4.88 12.18 -30.06
C PHE A 193 3.40 12.25 -29.67
N VAL A 194 3.13 12.76 -28.46
CA VAL A 194 1.79 12.94 -27.92
C VAL A 194 1.68 14.36 -27.39
N LEU A 195 0.75 15.12 -27.97
CA LEU A 195 0.33 16.41 -27.43
C LEU A 195 -0.69 16.16 -26.31
N MET A 196 -0.44 16.73 -25.14
CA MET A 196 -1.28 16.56 -23.95
C MET A 196 -2.03 17.85 -23.63
N ARG A 197 -3.17 17.72 -22.96
CA ARG A 197 -3.89 18.88 -22.41
C ARG A 197 -3.04 19.58 -21.35
N GLY A 198 -2.69 20.83 -21.61
CA GLY A 198 -2.01 21.73 -20.69
C GLY A 198 -2.97 22.63 -19.93
N GLU A 199 -2.53 23.16 -18.79
CA GLU A 199 -3.29 24.13 -18.00
C GLU A 199 -3.43 25.47 -18.74
N HIS A 200 -2.44 25.81 -19.55
CA HIS A 200 -2.31 27.10 -20.24
C HIS A 200 -2.73 27.04 -21.72
N ASP A 201 -3.37 25.95 -22.18
CA ASP A 201 -3.76 25.76 -23.59
C ASP A 201 -4.66 26.88 -24.15
N GLY A 202 -5.33 27.66 -23.30
CA GLY A 202 -6.11 28.83 -23.72
C GLY A 202 -5.27 29.99 -24.27
N LEU A 203 -3.99 30.05 -23.91
CA LEU A 203 -3.06 31.10 -24.33
C LEU A 203 -2.22 30.70 -25.55
N LEU A 204 -2.22 29.41 -25.88
CA LEU A 204 -1.34 28.83 -26.89
C LEU A 204 -1.97 28.82 -28.28
N LYS A 205 -1.11 28.89 -29.30
CA LYS A 205 -1.53 28.80 -30.70
C LYS A 205 -1.77 27.34 -31.10
N PHE A 206 -2.96 27.06 -31.63
CA PHE A 206 -3.29 25.77 -32.24
C PHE A 206 -3.72 25.95 -33.70
N PRO A 207 -3.55 24.91 -34.56
CA PRO A 207 -2.94 23.61 -34.27
C PRO A 207 -1.42 23.70 -34.02
N PHE A 208 -0.90 22.74 -33.25
CA PHE A 208 0.53 22.61 -32.97
C PHE A 208 1.29 22.35 -34.28
N ASN A 209 2.26 23.20 -34.62
CA ASN A 209 2.95 23.18 -35.91
C ASN A 209 4.46 23.43 -35.77
N TYR A 210 5.09 22.77 -34.79
CA TYR A 210 6.52 22.85 -34.53
C TYR A 210 7.18 21.53 -34.93
N LYS A 211 8.36 21.58 -35.58
CA LYS A 211 9.07 20.37 -36.02
C LYS A 211 9.50 19.57 -34.78
N VAL A 212 9.21 18.28 -34.77
CA VAL A 212 9.60 17.37 -33.68
C VAL A 212 10.74 16.49 -34.20
N THR A 213 11.83 16.43 -33.44
CA THR A 213 13.01 15.61 -33.75
C THR A 213 13.23 14.61 -32.64
N PHE A 214 13.42 13.35 -33.02
CA PHE A 214 13.83 12.26 -32.15
C PHE A 214 15.29 11.92 -32.39
N CYS A 215 16.00 11.57 -31.32
CA CYS A 215 17.39 11.16 -31.37
C CYS A 215 17.58 9.96 -30.43
N LEU A 216 17.88 8.80 -30.98
CA LEU A 216 18.29 7.62 -30.24
C LEU A 216 19.81 7.66 -30.07
N TYR A 217 20.25 7.66 -28.82
CA TYR A 217 21.67 7.76 -28.50
C TYR A 217 22.42 6.46 -28.75
N ASP A 218 23.45 6.57 -29.59
CA ASP A 218 24.62 5.69 -29.55
C ASP A 218 25.42 5.98 -28.26
N GLN A 219 25.58 4.96 -27.42
CA GLN A 219 26.23 5.01 -26.12
C GLN A 219 27.72 4.63 -26.17
N THR A 220 28.29 4.51 -27.38
CA THR A 220 29.72 4.28 -27.61
C THR A 220 30.46 5.60 -27.86
N PRO A 221 31.80 5.61 -27.81
CA PRO A 221 32.59 6.79 -28.18
C PRO A 221 32.37 7.27 -29.62
N ALA A 222 31.78 6.44 -30.50
CA ALA A 222 31.52 6.82 -31.89
C ALA A 222 30.36 7.82 -32.03
N GLN A 223 29.44 7.89 -31.05
CA GLN A 223 28.31 8.82 -30.99
C GLN A 223 27.49 8.91 -32.30
N ARG A 224 27.31 7.79 -33.00
CA ARG A 224 26.52 7.69 -34.24
C ARG A 224 25.03 7.59 -33.93
N HIS A 225 24.48 8.67 -33.37
CA HIS A 225 23.08 8.73 -32.98
C HIS A 225 22.15 8.58 -34.18
N ILE A 226 21.01 7.93 -33.98
CA ILE A 226 19.96 7.83 -35.00
C ILE A 226 18.99 8.99 -34.80
N ILE A 227 18.86 9.82 -35.82
CA ILE A 227 18.05 11.04 -35.77
C ILE A 227 16.99 10.97 -36.85
N ASP A 228 15.74 11.21 -36.47
CA ASP A 228 14.64 11.33 -37.40
C ASP A 228 13.66 12.42 -36.92
N SER A 229 12.96 13.06 -37.84
CA SER A 229 12.11 14.21 -37.53
C SER A 229 10.88 14.25 -38.40
N PHE A 230 9.82 14.88 -37.89
CA PHE A 230 8.61 15.13 -38.66
C PHE A 230 8.07 16.53 -38.39
N ARG A 231 7.32 17.06 -39.36
CA ARG A 231 6.51 18.26 -39.17
C ARG A 231 5.05 17.84 -38.97
N PRO A 232 4.38 18.32 -37.91
CA PRO A 232 2.97 18.04 -37.67
C PRO A 232 2.08 18.35 -38.88
N ASP A 233 1.16 17.44 -39.20
CA ASP A 233 0.07 17.74 -40.14
C ASP A 233 -1.02 18.53 -39.42
N ILE A 234 -1.13 19.82 -39.75
CA ILE A 234 -2.11 20.74 -39.14
C ILE A 234 -3.57 20.34 -39.36
N LYS A 235 -3.86 19.42 -40.29
CA LYS A 235 -5.21 18.87 -40.51
C LYS A 235 -5.49 17.67 -39.62
N SER A 236 -4.47 17.05 -39.04
CA SER A 236 -4.62 15.89 -38.16
C SER A 236 -5.19 16.27 -36.80
N ASN A 237 -6.08 15.43 -36.28
CA ASN A 237 -6.60 15.55 -34.92
C ASN A 237 -5.51 15.42 -33.84
N SER A 238 -4.38 14.81 -34.16
CA SER A 238 -3.24 14.62 -33.24
C SER A 238 -2.65 15.94 -32.73
N PHE A 239 -2.76 17.00 -33.53
CA PHE A 239 -2.12 18.30 -33.27
C PHE A 239 -3.10 19.45 -33.06
N GLN A 240 -4.41 19.16 -33.02
CA GLN A 240 -5.41 20.15 -32.63
C GLN A 240 -5.33 20.44 -31.13
N ARG A 241 -6.00 21.50 -30.70
CA ARG A 241 -6.15 21.81 -29.27
C ARG A 241 -6.72 20.59 -28.52
N PRO A 242 -6.02 20.04 -27.51
CA PRO A 242 -6.49 18.87 -26.78
C PRO A 242 -7.87 19.08 -26.13
N ARG A 243 -8.74 18.09 -26.32
CA ARG A 243 -10.07 18.03 -25.66
C ARG A 243 -10.11 16.99 -24.54
N SER A 244 -9.26 15.97 -24.63
CA SER A 244 -8.97 14.94 -23.62
C SER A 244 -7.56 15.12 -23.05
N ASP A 245 -7.19 14.36 -22.03
CA ASP A 245 -5.85 14.41 -21.42
C ASP A 245 -4.71 14.25 -22.44
N MET A 246 -4.94 13.47 -23.49
CA MET A 246 -4.00 13.20 -24.57
C MET A 246 -4.71 13.19 -25.90
N ASN A 247 -4.04 13.74 -26.92
CA ASN A 247 -4.42 13.53 -28.30
C ASN A 247 -3.93 12.17 -28.81
N ILE A 248 -4.37 11.80 -30.01
CA ILE A 248 -3.88 10.62 -30.73
C ILE A 248 -2.36 10.80 -30.98
N ALA A 249 -1.59 9.74 -30.71
CA ALA A 249 -0.15 9.74 -30.91
C ALA A 249 0.20 9.79 -32.40
N SER A 250 1.21 10.58 -32.76
CA SER A 250 1.68 10.72 -34.15
C SER A 250 3.21 10.84 -34.18
N GLY A 251 3.86 10.24 -35.17
CA GLY A 251 5.31 10.06 -35.17
C GLY A 251 5.76 9.09 -36.25
N ILE A 252 6.75 8.25 -35.92
CA ILE A 252 7.57 7.52 -36.91
C ILE A 252 7.35 6.02 -36.75
N PRO A 253 6.54 5.38 -37.63
CA PRO A 253 6.17 3.96 -37.49
C PRO A 253 7.30 2.95 -37.76
N LYS A 254 8.44 3.40 -38.30
CA LYS A 254 9.62 2.56 -38.56
C LYS A 254 10.87 3.30 -38.10
N PHE A 255 10.87 3.73 -36.84
CA PHE A 255 11.91 4.59 -36.31
C PHE A 255 13.28 3.90 -36.25
N PHE A 256 13.33 2.65 -35.77
CA PHE A 256 14.59 1.91 -35.69
C PHE A 256 14.37 0.39 -35.85
N PRO A 257 15.17 -0.33 -36.66
CA PRO A 257 15.01 -1.78 -36.83
C PRO A 257 15.31 -2.55 -35.53
N LEU A 258 14.46 -3.52 -35.18
CA LEU A 258 14.67 -4.36 -34.00
C LEU A 258 15.88 -5.28 -34.15
N THR A 259 16.15 -5.73 -35.36
CA THR A 259 17.33 -6.56 -35.67
C THR A 259 18.66 -5.89 -35.32
N MET A 260 18.70 -4.55 -35.25
CA MET A 260 19.89 -3.80 -34.83
C MET A 260 20.03 -3.74 -33.30
N ILE A 261 18.93 -3.87 -32.55
CA ILE A 261 18.93 -3.93 -31.09
C ILE A 261 19.24 -5.35 -30.62
N GLU A 262 18.72 -6.36 -31.32
CA GLU A 262 18.91 -7.77 -31.01
C GLU A 262 20.35 -8.25 -31.26
N GLN A 263 21.17 -7.46 -31.96
CA GLN A 263 22.58 -7.75 -32.14
C GLN A 263 23.38 -7.64 -30.83
N ASP A 264 24.22 -8.63 -30.59
CA ASP A 264 25.17 -8.61 -29.48
C ASP A 264 26.09 -7.38 -29.59
N GLY A 265 26.23 -6.66 -28.48
CA GLY A 265 27.05 -5.46 -28.43
C GLY A 265 26.48 -4.27 -29.19
N ASN A 266 25.16 -4.24 -29.46
CA ASN A 266 24.54 -3.08 -30.08
C ASN A 266 24.88 -1.78 -29.32
N PRO A 267 25.13 -0.67 -30.02
CA PRO A 267 25.59 0.57 -29.39
C PRO A 267 24.46 1.35 -28.69
N TYR A 268 23.20 1.01 -28.92
CA TYR A 268 22.04 1.80 -28.51
C TYR A 268 21.44 1.37 -27.18
N VAL A 269 21.65 0.11 -26.76
CA VAL A 269 21.21 -0.46 -25.50
C VAL A 269 22.42 -0.95 -24.72
N ARG A 270 22.63 -0.37 -23.53
CA ARG A 270 23.73 -0.71 -22.61
C ARG A 270 23.13 -0.83 -21.21
N ASP A 271 23.50 -1.87 -20.48
CA ASP A 271 23.00 -2.13 -19.12
C ASP A 271 21.45 -2.06 -19.06
N ASP A 272 20.80 -2.75 -20.00
CA ASP A 272 19.35 -2.77 -20.21
C ASP A 272 18.68 -1.40 -20.34
N THR A 273 19.48 -0.39 -20.71
CA THR A 273 19.08 1.01 -20.77
C THR A 273 19.27 1.59 -22.18
N MET A 274 18.26 2.31 -22.63
CA MET A 274 18.25 3.10 -23.86
C MET A 274 17.99 4.57 -23.52
N PHE A 275 18.56 5.50 -24.31
CA PHE A 275 18.28 6.92 -24.19
C PHE A 275 17.70 7.49 -25.48
N ILE A 276 16.55 8.15 -25.38
CA ILE A 276 15.90 8.86 -26.49
C ILE A 276 15.76 10.33 -26.12
N LYS A 277 16.33 11.21 -26.94
CA LYS A 277 16.09 12.65 -26.85
C LYS A 277 14.98 13.07 -27.80
N ILE A 278 14.10 13.93 -27.29
CA ILE A 278 13.03 14.58 -28.02
C ILE A 278 13.33 16.07 -28.03
N MET A 279 13.21 16.70 -29.18
CA MET A 279 13.43 18.13 -29.36
C MET A 279 12.28 18.71 -30.19
N VAL A 280 11.68 19.78 -29.69
CA VAL A 280 10.69 20.56 -30.41
C VAL A 280 11.33 21.86 -30.85
N ASP A 281 11.29 22.10 -32.15
CA ASP A 281 11.89 23.25 -32.82
C ASP A 281 10.88 24.40 -32.89
N PHE A 282 11.09 25.39 -32.02
CA PHE A 282 10.31 26.63 -31.95
C PHE A 282 10.89 27.73 -32.87
N GLY A 283 11.68 27.36 -33.88
CA GLY A 283 12.38 28.29 -34.78
C GLY A 283 13.59 28.93 -34.11
N ASP A 284 13.95 30.14 -34.55
CA ASP A 284 15.13 30.89 -34.06
C ASP A 284 14.93 31.53 -32.67
N ILE A 285 13.88 31.12 -31.93
CA ILE A 285 13.57 31.67 -30.62
C ILE A 285 14.46 30.98 -29.57
N SER A 286 15.31 31.77 -28.91
CA SER A 286 16.11 31.28 -27.79
C SER A 286 15.25 30.61 -26.72
N LYS A 287 15.75 29.50 -26.14
CA LYS A 287 15.09 28.75 -25.06
C LYS A 287 14.66 29.64 -23.89
N THR A 288 15.46 30.65 -23.56
CA THR A 288 15.17 31.61 -22.48
C THR A 288 14.00 32.55 -22.78
N LEU A 289 13.66 32.72 -24.06
CA LEU A 289 12.57 33.55 -24.54
C LEU A 289 11.30 32.75 -24.81
N LEU A 290 11.36 31.42 -24.84
CA LEU A 290 10.19 30.57 -25.07
C LEU A 290 9.00 30.89 -24.15
N PRO A 291 9.17 31.13 -22.82
CA PRO A 291 8.05 31.51 -21.97
C PRO A 291 7.33 32.77 -22.47
N TYR A 292 8.09 33.78 -22.91
CA TYR A 292 7.55 35.03 -23.44
C TYR A 292 6.91 34.80 -24.80
N ALA A 293 7.66 34.26 -25.75
CA ALA A 293 7.23 34.12 -27.14
C ALA A 293 5.99 33.23 -27.30
N VAL A 294 5.89 32.14 -26.53
CA VAL A 294 4.77 31.21 -26.59
C VAL A 294 3.50 31.80 -25.95
N SER A 295 3.64 32.79 -25.07
CA SER A 295 2.53 33.51 -24.42
C SER A 295 2.08 34.78 -25.15
N LEU A 296 2.78 35.19 -26.22
CA LEU A 296 2.40 36.36 -26.98
C LEU A 296 1.01 36.18 -27.57
N ASN A 297 0.25 37.29 -27.62
CA ASN A 297 -1.10 37.27 -28.17
C ASN A 297 -1.06 36.73 -29.62
N PRO A 298 -1.68 35.57 -29.90
CA PRO A 298 -1.60 34.93 -31.20
C PRO A 298 -2.32 35.73 -32.30
N GLY A 299 -3.19 36.69 -31.93
CA GLY A 299 -3.87 37.60 -32.85
C GLY A 299 -2.99 38.77 -33.36
N LEU A 300 -1.80 38.98 -32.80
CA LEU A 300 -0.88 39.99 -33.31
C LEU A 300 -0.30 39.57 -34.68
N PRO A 301 -0.08 40.50 -35.62
CA PRO A 301 0.64 40.20 -36.84
C PRO A 301 2.03 39.60 -36.56
N THR A 302 2.47 38.62 -37.35
CA THR A 302 3.74 37.90 -37.13
C THR A 302 4.94 38.84 -37.03
N TYR A 303 4.99 39.90 -37.84
CA TYR A 303 6.08 40.88 -37.78
C TYR A 303 6.11 41.64 -36.44
N ILE A 304 4.95 41.93 -35.83
CA ILE A 304 4.86 42.55 -34.50
C ILE A 304 5.37 41.58 -33.44
N GLN A 305 4.96 40.31 -33.50
CA GLN A 305 5.44 39.28 -32.58
C GLN A 305 6.98 39.18 -32.64
N GLN A 306 7.57 39.18 -33.83
CA GLN A 306 9.02 39.16 -34.02
C GLN A 306 9.72 40.37 -33.41
N ILE A 307 9.17 41.58 -33.59
CA ILE A 307 9.70 42.81 -32.98
C ILE A 307 9.68 42.69 -31.45
N MET A 308 8.55 42.26 -30.87
CA MET A 308 8.41 42.11 -29.42
C MET A 308 9.38 41.08 -28.85
N ILE A 309 9.54 39.92 -29.52
CA ILE A 309 10.52 38.90 -29.11
C ILE A 309 11.95 39.47 -29.15
N LYS A 310 12.29 40.22 -30.20
CA LYS A 310 13.61 40.83 -30.34
C LYS A 310 13.88 41.88 -29.26
N GLN A 311 12.92 42.75 -28.97
CA GLN A 311 13.03 43.75 -27.89
C GLN A 311 13.21 43.10 -26.53
N GLU A 312 12.47 42.03 -26.25
CA GLU A 312 12.62 41.28 -25.00
C GLU A 312 13.98 40.59 -24.90
N ALA A 313 14.52 40.09 -26.03
CA ALA A 313 15.87 39.54 -26.10
C ALA A 313 16.93 40.59 -25.73
N GLU A 314 16.85 41.78 -26.33
CA GLU A 314 17.75 42.91 -26.07
C GLU A 314 17.66 43.38 -24.62
N ARG A 315 16.44 43.51 -24.07
CA ARG A 315 16.21 43.90 -22.68
C ARG A 315 16.87 42.93 -21.69
N ARG A 316 16.76 41.62 -21.92
CA ARG A 316 17.39 40.60 -21.06
C ARG A 316 18.90 40.57 -21.20
N ALA A 317 19.44 40.78 -22.40
CA ALA A 317 20.89 40.87 -22.61
C ALA A 317 21.49 42.05 -21.82
N GLN A 318 20.82 43.21 -21.81
CA GLN A 318 21.24 44.40 -21.06
C GLN A 318 21.20 44.21 -19.53
N GLN A 319 20.23 43.45 -19.02
CA GLN A 319 20.15 43.11 -17.59
C GLN A 319 21.24 42.13 -17.14
N THR A 320 21.74 41.30 -18.06
CA THR A 320 22.79 40.33 -17.77
C THR A 320 24.17 40.99 -17.78
N SER A 321 24.38 42.03 -18.59
CA SER A 321 25.64 42.79 -18.63
C SER A 321 25.81 43.80 -17.48
N THR A 322 24.73 44.16 -16.77
CA THR A 322 24.77 45.09 -15.63
C THR A 322 24.97 44.41 -14.27
N SER A 323 25.15 43.08 -14.22
CA SER A 323 25.34 42.32 -12.98
C SER A 323 26.63 41.46 -12.90
N PRO A 324 27.86 41.98 -13.08
CA PRO A 324 29.08 41.22 -12.75
C PRO A 324 29.64 41.44 -11.32
N ASP A 325 29.18 42.44 -10.56
CA ASP A 325 29.96 42.97 -9.41
C ASP A 325 29.53 42.56 -7.99
N LEU A 326 28.64 41.58 -7.81
CA LEU A 326 28.20 41.17 -6.45
C LEU A 326 28.83 39.87 -5.91
N LEU A 327 29.84 39.30 -6.58
CA LEU A 327 30.50 38.04 -6.16
C LEU A 327 31.99 38.18 -5.79
N ARG A 328 32.50 39.41 -5.60
CA ARG A 328 33.89 39.67 -5.20
C ARG A 328 34.09 40.30 -3.81
N GLN A 329 33.07 40.33 -2.96
CA GLN A 329 33.20 40.80 -1.58
C GLN A 329 32.75 39.73 -0.60
N HIS A 330 33.47 38.62 -0.51
CA HIS A 330 33.58 37.76 0.69
C HIS A 330 34.67 36.72 0.44
N THR A 331 35.91 37.20 0.33
CA THR A 331 37.13 36.39 0.52
C THR A 331 38.30 37.35 0.73
N GLU A 332 38.30 37.98 1.90
CA GLU A 332 39.52 38.40 2.59
C GLU A 332 39.38 38.03 4.06
#